data_AF-A0A2N2AAE2-F1
#
_entry.id   AF-A0A2N2AAE2-F1
#
_cell.length_a   1.000
_cell.length_b   1.000
_cell.length_c   1.000
_cell.angle_alpha   90.00
_cell.angle_beta   90.00
_cell.angle_gamma   90.00
#
_symmetry.space_group_name_H-M   'P 1'
#
loop_
_entity.id
_entity.type
_entity.pdbx_description
1 polymer ?
#
loop_
_entity_poly.entity_id
_entity_poly.type
_entity_poly.pdbx_seq_one_letter_code
_entity_poly.pdbx_strand_id
1 'polypeptide(L)'
;MEFFATTAVRLRAEDLQRHLRIDNLPQWCASIDKVLSHEGDRGDIYCVWGEMRVRRDVIRDGVRFMLPACINAVQWTVTAEGSGGVTVHCTSNRPDHEADFVESLEQFVADWKSGLENGLQRSAPDVAREDCDCGMWMA
;
A
#
# COMPACT_ATOMS: atom_id res chain seq x y z
N MET A 1 -16.96 -11.58 1.82
CA MET A 1 -16.53 -11.24 3.19
C MET A 1 -15.80 -9.90 3.19
N GLU A 2 -15.74 -9.25 4.35
CA GLU A 2 -15.07 -7.95 4.55
C GLU A 2 -14.18 -7.97 5.80
N PHE A 3 -13.04 -7.30 5.71
CA PHE A 3 -12.01 -7.23 6.74
C PHE A 3 -11.56 -5.78 6.89
N PHE A 4 -11.36 -5.34 8.13
CA PHE A 4 -10.99 -3.97 8.44
C PHE A 4 -9.77 -3.91 9.35
N ALA A 5 -8.91 -2.93 9.10
CA ALA A 5 -7.96 -2.45 10.08
C ALA A 5 -7.95 -0.93 10.08
N THR A 6 -7.84 -0.36 11.28
CA THR A 6 -7.67 1.07 11.47
C THR A 6 -6.35 1.35 12.15
N THR A 7 -5.74 2.46 11.76
CA THR A 7 -4.55 3.00 12.42
C THR A 7 -4.76 4.46 12.82
N ALA A 8 -4.13 4.86 13.92
CA ALA A 8 -4.15 6.23 14.42
C ALA A 8 -3.18 7.16 13.66
N VAL A 9 -2.40 6.64 12.70
CA VAL A 9 -1.51 7.44 11.87
C VAL A 9 -2.34 8.48 11.10
N ARG A 10 -1.95 9.74 11.23
CA ARG A 10 -2.62 10.84 10.55
C ARG A 10 -2.01 11.04 9.17
N LEU A 11 -2.71 10.58 8.14
CA LEU A 11 -2.39 10.83 6.74
C LEU A 11 -3.53 11.54 6.07
N ARG A 12 -3.21 12.48 5.18
CA ARG A 12 -4.21 13.12 4.34
C ARG A 12 -4.49 12.23 3.15
N ALA A 13 -5.67 12.38 2.55
CA ALA A 13 -6.05 11.65 1.35
C ALA A 13 -5.01 11.85 0.24
N GLU A 14 -4.51 13.07 0.05
CA GLU A 14 -3.49 13.37 -0.97
C GLU A 14 -2.17 12.65 -0.71
N ASP A 15 -1.80 12.43 0.55
CA ASP A 15 -0.59 11.70 0.90
C ASP A 15 -0.75 10.21 0.54
N LEU A 16 -1.91 9.61 0.82
CA LEU A 16 -2.23 8.23 0.42
C LEU A 16 -2.22 8.10 -1.11
N GLN A 17 -2.91 9.01 -1.80
CA GLN A 17 -2.99 9.04 -3.26
C GLN A 17 -1.62 9.26 -3.90
N ARG A 18 -0.71 10.02 -3.29
CA ARG A 18 0.61 10.25 -3.87
C ARG A 18 1.57 9.09 -3.63
N HIS A 19 1.55 8.49 -2.44
CA HIS A 19 2.61 7.58 -1.99
C HIS A 19 2.25 6.11 -2.12
N LEU A 20 0.97 5.72 -2.08
CA LEU A 20 0.55 4.33 -2.29
C LEU A 20 0.45 4.05 -3.79
N ARG A 21 1.56 3.62 -4.38
CA ARG A 21 1.70 3.34 -5.82
C ARG A 21 2.01 1.86 -6.01
N ILE A 22 1.81 1.34 -7.22
CA ILE A 22 2.07 -0.08 -7.49
C ILE A 22 3.57 -0.41 -7.31
N ASP A 23 4.45 0.48 -7.79
CA ASP A 23 5.91 0.31 -7.78
C ASP A 23 6.54 0.21 -6.39
N ASN A 24 5.82 0.59 -5.33
CA ASN A 24 6.31 0.56 -3.96
C ASN A 24 5.44 -0.23 -2.98
N LEU A 25 4.48 -1.03 -3.46
CA LEU A 25 3.59 -1.83 -2.60
C LEU A 25 4.32 -2.69 -1.53
N PRO A 26 5.45 -3.35 -1.81
CA PRO A 26 6.18 -4.13 -0.80
C PRO A 26 6.66 -3.32 0.41
N GLN A 27 6.78 -2.00 0.27
CA GLN A 27 7.16 -1.11 1.39
C GLN A 27 6.00 -0.90 2.38
N TRP A 28 4.76 -1.15 1.95
CA TRP A 28 3.53 -0.86 2.69
C TRP A 28 2.80 -2.10 3.20
N CYS A 29 3.13 -3.29 2.70
CA CYS A 29 2.44 -4.52 3.08
C CYS A 29 3.40 -5.70 2.92
N ALA A 30 3.75 -6.35 4.04
CA ALA A 30 4.66 -7.50 4.05
C ALA A 30 4.11 -8.73 3.30
N SER A 31 2.79 -8.84 3.17
CA SER A 31 2.14 -9.85 2.34
C SER A 31 2.32 -9.64 0.83
N ILE A 32 2.90 -8.51 0.40
CA ILE A 32 3.30 -8.24 -0.99
C ILE A 32 4.83 -8.29 -1.05
N ASP A 33 5.38 -9.37 -1.62
CA ASP A 33 6.82 -9.63 -1.65
C ASP A 33 7.55 -8.70 -2.63
N LYS A 34 7.06 -8.61 -3.87
CA LYS A 34 7.69 -7.80 -4.92
C LYS A 34 6.74 -7.38 -6.03
N VAL A 35 7.14 -6.31 -6.71
CA VAL A 35 6.53 -5.84 -7.96
C VAL A 35 7.28 -6.51 -9.12
N LEU A 36 6.56 -7.24 -9.96
CA LEU A 36 7.13 -7.92 -11.13
C LEU A 36 7.16 -7.00 -12.35
N SER A 37 6.09 -6.22 -12.52
CA SER A 37 5.93 -5.24 -13.58
C SER A 37 4.99 -4.13 -13.12
N HIS A 38 5.14 -2.92 -13.65
CA HIS A 38 4.13 -1.87 -13.48
C HIS A 38 4.15 -0.88 -14.63
N GLU A 39 2.96 -0.38 -14.98
CA GLU A 39 2.73 0.70 -15.93
C GLU A 39 1.61 1.59 -15.38
N GLY A 40 2.01 2.70 -14.75
CA GLY A 40 1.08 3.61 -14.07
C GLY A 40 0.25 2.91 -12.99
N ASP A 41 -1.05 2.79 -13.23
CA ASP A 41 -2.05 2.25 -12.31
C ASP A 41 -2.38 0.76 -12.56
N ARG A 42 -1.53 0.06 -13.31
CA ARG A 42 -1.62 -1.39 -13.53
C ARG A 42 -0.25 -2.03 -13.36
N GLY A 43 -0.23 -3.30 -13.00
CA GLY A 43 1.00 -4.07 -12.91
C GLY A 43 0.76 -5.51 -12.49
N ASP A 44 1.84 -6.25 -12.32
CA ASP A 44 1.83 -7.60 -11.80
C ASP A 44 2.71 -7.64 -10.53
N ILE A 45 2.21 -8.28 -9.48
CA ILE A 45 2.86 -8.41 -8.18
C ILE A 45 2.98 -9.89 -7.80
N TYR A 46 3.95 -10.20 -6.94
CA TYR A 46 4.00 -11.47 -6.24
C TYR A 46 3.65 -11.25 -4.77
N CYS A 47 2.63 -11.94 -4.27
CA CYS A 47 2.12 -11.82 -2.91
C CYS A 47 1.83 -13.20 -2.29
N VAL A 48 1.27 -13.22 -1.09
CA VAL A 48 0.89 -14.45 -0.36
C VAL A 48 -0.05 -15.40 -1.14
N TRP A 49 -0.72 -14.90 -2.18
CA TRP A 49 -1.58 -15.70 -3.06
C TRP A 49 -0.93 -16.06 -4.41
N GLY A 50 0.38 -15.80 -4.57
CA GLY A 50 1.13 -16.03 -5.80
C GLY A 50 1.22 -14.79 -6.69
N GLU A 51 1.36 -15.02 -8.00
CA GLU A 51 1.42 -13.95 -9.00
C GLU A 51 0.01 -13.41 -9.30
N MET A 52 -0.15 -12.10 -9.13
CA MET A 52 -1.43 -11.44 -9.27
C MET A 52 -1.28 -10.18 -10.11
N ARG A 53 -2.17 -10.02 -11.10
CA ARG A 53 -2.38 -8.72 -11.72
C ARG A 53 -3.04 -7.79 -10.71
N VAL A 54 -2.53 -6.58 -10.58
CA VAL A 54 -3.07 -5.54 -9.71
C VAL A 54 -3.45 -4.31 -10.54
N ARG A 55 -4.58 -3.71 -10.17
CA ARG A 55 -4.98 -2.38 -10.64
C ARG A 55 -5.10 -1.46 -9.43
N ARG A 56 -4.71 -0.20 -9.61
CA ARG A 56 -4.90 0.89 -8.68
C ARG A 56 -5.94 1.87 -9.24
N ASP A 57 -6.74 2.44 -8.37
CA ASP A 57 -7.67 3.52 -8.67
C ASP A 57 -7.56 4.58 -7.56
N VAL A 58 -7.29 5.82 -7.96
CA VAL A 58 -7.32 6.98 -7.06
C VAL A 58 -8.78 7.34 -6.79
N ILE A 59 -9.16 7.43 -5.52
CA ILE A 59 -10.52 7.78 -5.08
C ILE A 59 -10.47 8.99 -4.15
N ARG A 60 -11.62 9.61 -3.86
CA ARG A 60 -11.72 10.87 -3.10
C ARG A 60 -10.83 10.91 -1.86
N ASP A 61 -10.94 9.89 -1.00
CA ASP A 61 -10.31 9.89 0.33
C ASP A 61 -9.08 8.97 0.41
N GLY A 62 -8.58 8.47 -0.73
CA GLY A 62 -7.41 7.58 -0.75
C GLY A 62 -7.25 6.78 -2.04
N VAL A 63 -6.94 5.50 -1.92
CA VAL A 63 -6.70 4.60 -3.07
C VAL A 63 -7.43 3.29 -2.92
N ARG A 64 -7.85 2.72 -4.04
CA ARG A 64 -8.34 1.35 -4.14
C ARG A 64 -7.41 0.52 -4.98
N PHE A 65 -7.17 -0.71 -4.57
CA PHE A 65 -6.52 -1.72 -5.36
C PHE A 65 -7.45 -2.90 -5.58
N MET A 66 -7.27 -3.56 -6.72
CA MET A 66 -8.08 -4.73 -7.09
C MET A 66 -7.18 -5.77 -7.74
N LEU A 67 -7.48 -7.05 -7.51
CA LEU A 67 -6.88 -8.17 -8.21
C LEU A 67 -7.87 -8.71 -9.27
N PRO A 68 -7.94 -8.11 -10.47
CA PRO A 68 -9.01 -8.40 -11.44
C PRO A 68 -9.06 -9.85 -11.93
N ALA A 69 -7.93 -10.56 -11.90
CA ALA A 69 -7.83 -11.96 -12.31
C ALA A 69 -7.94 -12.94 -11.13
N CYS A 70 -8.07 -12.44 -9.89
CA CYS A 70 -8.18 -13.29 -8.71
C CYS A 70 -9.57 -13.93 -8.65
N ILE A 71 -9.61 -15.25 -8.49
CA ILE A 71 -10.86 -16.03 -8.40
C ILE A 71 -11.76 -15.61 -7.22
N ASN A 72 -11.16 -15.01 -6.19
CA ASN A 72 -11.83 -14.49 -4.99
C ASN A 72 -12.20 -13.00 -5.12
N ALA A 73 -11.90 -12.38 -6.27
CA ALA A 73 -12.13 -10.96 -6.56
C ALA A 73 -11.67 -10.04 -5.42
N VAL A 74 -10.48 -10.31 -4.89
CA VAL A 74 -9.91 -9.53 -3.78
C VAL A 74 -9.72 -8.08 -4.22
N GLN A 75 -10.24 -7.16 -3.43
CA GLN A 75 -9.96 -5.73 -3.54
C GLN A 75 -9.74 -5.16 -2.13
N TRP A 76 -8.90 -4.14 -2.04
CA TRP A 76 -8.72 -3.42 -0.79
C TRP A 76 -8.66 -1.92 -1.04
N THR A 77 -9.12 -1.15 -0.07
CA THR A 77 -9.13 0.31 -0.11
C THR A 77 -8.37 0.83 1.10
N VAL A 78 -7.54 1.85 0.90
CA VAL A 78 -6.85 2.56 1.98
C VAL A 78 -7.31 4.02 1.94
N THR A 79 -8.03 4.46 2.97
CA THR A 79 -8.65 5.80 3.04
C THR A 79 -8.26 6.54 4.30
N ALA A 80 -8.05 7.85 4.16
CA ALA A 80 -7.91 8.76 5.29
C ALA A 80 -9.29 9.01 5.92
N GLU A 81 -9.35 8.97 7.24
CA GLU A 81 -10.56 9.29 8.00
C GLU A 81 -10.64 10.80 8.25
N GLY A 82 -11.83 11.40 8.06
CA GLY A 82 -12.03 12.84 8.25
C GLY A 82 -11.77 13.34 9.68
N SER A 83 -11.88 12.46 10.68
CA SER A 83 -11.57 12.71 12.09
C SER A 83 -10.10 12.44 12.46
N GLY A 84 -9.29 12.00 11.49
CA GLY A 84 -7.93 11.53 11.67
C GLY A 84 -7.82 10.00 11.75
N GLY A 85 -6.72 9.45 11.22
CA GLY A 85 -6.49 8.02 11.10
C GLY A 85 -6.57 7.54 9.66
N VAL A 86 -6.27 6.26 9.45
CA VAL A 86 -6.39 5.59 8.14
C VAL A 86 -7.08 4.25 8.31
N THR A 87 -8.01 3.96 7.42
CA THR A 87 -8.74 2.69 7.35
C THR A 87 -8.29 1.89 6.15
N VAL A 88 -7.98 0.62 6.40
CA VAL A 88 -7.79 -0.42 5.39
C VAL A 88 -9.05 -1.27 5.39
N HIS A 89 -9.71 -1.36 4.24
CA HIS A 89 -10.90 -2.18 4.05
C HIS A 89 -10.65 -3.16 2.89
N CYS A 90 -10.62 -4.46 3.19
CA CYS A 90 -10.42 -5.53 2.22
C CYS A 90 -11.70 -6.35 2.05
N THR A 91 -12.02 -6.73 0.81
CA THR A 91 -13.20 -7.56 0.51
C THR A 91 -12.87 -8.68 -0.46
N SER A 92 -13.65 -9.75 -0.36
CA SER A 92 -13.72 -10.87 -1.30
C SER A 92 -15.19 -11.12 -1.66
N ASN A 93 -15.47 -11.49 -2.91
CA ASN A 93 -16.84 -11.63 -3.42
C ASN A 93 -17.47 -13.01 -3.21
N ARG A 94 -16.80 -13.94 -2.52
CA ARG A 94 -17.40 -15.25 -2.19
C ARG A 94 -17.89 -15.29 -0.73
N PRO A 95 -19.02 -15.96 -0.49
CA PRO A 95 -19.59 -16.11 0.85
C PRO A 95 -18.89 -17.19 1.67
N ASP A 96 -18.28 -18.18 0.99
CA ASP A 96 -17.69 -19.36 1.62
C ASP A 96 -16.23 -19.51 1.16
N HIS A 97 -15.33 -19.72 2.12
CA HIS A 97 -13.90 -19.81 1.90
C HIS A 97 -13.27 -20.77 2.91
N GLU A 98 -12.21 -21.45 2.51
CA GLU A 98 -11.39 -22.25 3.42
C GLU A 98 -10.75 -21.36 4.49
N ALA A 99 -10.61 -21.88 5.71
CA ALA A 99 -10.10 -21.15 6.87
C ALA A 99 -8.75 -20.49 6.59
N ASP A 100 -7.83 -21.22 5.96
CA ASP A 100 -6.49 -20.74 5.59
C ASP A 100 -6.54 -19.49 4.69
N PHE A 101 -7.53 -19.39 3.80
CA PHE A 101 -7.69 -18.20 2.96
C PHE A 101 -8.21 -17.01 3.77
N VAL A 102 -9.14 -17.24 4.70
CA VAL A 102 -9.64 -16.21 5.61
C VAL A 102 -8.49 -15.67 6.48
N GLU A 103 -7.71 -16.56 7.09
CA GLU A 103 -6.53 -16.19 7.88
C GLU A 103 -5.52 -15.39 7.06
N SER A 104 -5.31 -15.76 5.79
CA SER A 104 -4.43 -15.00 4.90
C SER A 104 -4.93 -13.59 4.59
N LEU A 105 -6.25 -13.36 4.52
CA LEU A 105 -6.85 -12.03 4.34
C LEU A 105 -6.73 -11.19 5.60
N GLU A 106 -6.91 -11.79 6.78
CA GLU A 106 -6.70 -11.13 8.07
C GLU A 106 -5.24 -10.68 8.22
N GLN A 107 -4.29 -11.57 7.90
CA GLN A 107 -2.87 -11.24 7.90
C GLN A 107 -2.54 -10.14 6.87
N PHE A 108 -3.09 -10.21 5.66
CA PHE A 108 -2.89 -9.19 4.63
C PHE A 108 -3.33 -7.79 5.11
N VAL A 109 -4.48 -7.71 5.78
CA VAL A 109 -4.99 -6.45 6.36
C VAL A 109 -4.15 -5.98 7.54
N ALA A 110 -3.67 -6.89 8.40
CA ALA A 110 -2.76 -6.58 9.49
C ALA A 110 -1.39 -6.06 9.01
N ASP A 111 -0.88 -6.62 7.91
CA ASP A 111 0.37 -6.20 7.29
C ASP A 111 0.26 -4.80 6.69
N TRP A 112 -0.88 -4.47 6.07
CA TRP A 112 -1.17 -3.12 5.60
C TRP A 112 -1.20 -2.11 6.74
N LYS A 113 -1.88 -2.43 7.85
CA LYS A 113 -1.89 -1.59 9.04
C LYS A 113 -0.45 -1.35 9.54
N SER A 114 0.31 -2.43 9.70
CA SER A 114 1.70 -2.37 10.17
C SER A 114 2.57 -1.54 9.24
N GLY A 115 2.42 -1.69 7.92
CA GLY A 115 3.17 -0.90 6.95
C GLY A 115 2.77 0.57 6.94
N LEU A 116 1.50 0.92 7.12
CA LEU A 116 1.07 2.32 7.28
C LEU A 116 1.65 2.97 8.54
N GLU A 117 1.75 2.21 9.63
CA GLU A 117 2.34 2.65 10.90
C GLU A 117 3.86 2.89 10.80
N ASN A 118 4.55 2.21 9.89
CA ASN A 118 6.00 2.26 9.76
C ASN A 118 6.52 2.98 8.49
N GLY A 119 5.70 3.11 7.45
CA GLY A 119 6.15 3.41 6.08
C GLY A 119 6.44 4.88 5.79
N LEU A 120 5.65 5.83 6.33
CA LEU A 120 5.92 7.25 6.07
C LEU A 120 7.16 7.80 6.78
N GLN A 121 7.61 7.17 7.86
CA GLN A 121 8.87 7.55 8.50
C GLN A 121 10.08 7.33 7.57
N ARG A 122 9.94 6.48 6.54
CA ARG A 122 11.00 6.15 5.57
C ARG A 122 10.94 6.93 4.25
N SER A 123 9.87 7.71 4.04
CA SER A 123 9.60 8.39 2.75
C SER A 123 9.96 9.88 2.76
N ALA A 124 10.57 10.40 3.84
CA ALA A 124 11.19 11.71 3.79
C ALA A 124 12.30 11.66 2.70
N PRO A 125 12.28 12.56 1.71
CA PRO A 125 13.34 12.61 0.72
C PRO A 125 14.64 12.91 1.46
N ASP A 126 15.71 12.19 1.12
CA ASP A 126 17.06 12.50 1.50
C ASP A 126 17.41 13.86 0.87
N VAL A 127 17.11 14.95 1.59
CA VAL A 127 17.49 16.31 1.19
C VAL A 127 18.95 16.48 1.61
N ALA A 128 19.83 16.27 0.64
CA ALA A 128 21.14 16.88 0.44
C ALA A 128 22.06 17.02 1.68
N ARG A 129 23.18 16.29 1.65
CA ARG A 129 24.49 16.91 1.88
C ARG A 129 25.22 17.02 0.55
N GLU A 130 24.77 17.97 -0.27
CA GLU A 130 25.69 18.63 -1.19
C GLU A 130 26.68 19.41 -0.31
N ASP A 131 27.87 18.84 -0.12
CA ASP A 131 29.01 19.60 0.36
C ASP A 131 29.32 20.66 -0.71
N CYS A 132 28.78 21.85 -0.45
CA CYS A 132 29.11 23.08 -1.13
C CYS A 132 30.57 23.41 -0.80
N ASP A 133 31.51 22.85 -1.57
CA ASP A 133 32.91 23.29 -1.55
C ASP A 133 33.01 24.61 -2.31
N CYS A 134 32.49 25.67 -1.67
CA CYS A 134 32.69 27.04 -2.11
C CYS A 134 33.85 27.65 -1.33
N GLY A 135 35.04 27.53 -1.94
CA GLY A 135 36.13 28.48 -1.77
C GLY A 135 37.22 28.07 -0.80
N MET A 136 38.40 27.72 -1.33
CA MET A 136 39.67 28.36 -0.97
C MET A 136 40.82 27.85 -1.85
N TRP A 137 41.13 28.54 -2.96
CA TRP A 137 42.45 28.46 -3.58
C TRP A 137 42.89 29.87 -4.02
N MET A 138 43.40 30.64 -3.06
CA MET A 138 44.36 31.71 -3.31
C MET A 138 45.50 31.55 -2.32
N ALA A 139 46.63 31.02 -2.79
CA ALA A 139 48.00 31.32 -2.36
C ALA A 139 48.97 30.55 -3.26
#